data_AF-A0A1W9MU41-F1
#
_entry.id   AF-A0A1W9MU41-F1
#
_cell.length_a   1.000
_cell.length_b   1.000
_cell.length_c   1.000
_cell.angle_alpha   90.00
_cell.angle_beta   90.00
_cell.angle_gamma   90.00
#
_symmetry.space_group_name_H-M   'P 1'
#
loop_
_entity.id
_entity.type
_entity.pdbx_description
1 polymer ?
#
loop_
_entity_poly.entity_id
_entity_poly.type
_entity_poly.pdbx_seq_one_letter_code
_entity_poly.pdbx_strand_id
1 'polypeptide(L)'
;MPEQVPFIGKQKELNLIDELINKSERLPLIFIGGEGGIGKSRLLRKVHNNLKTQHTLLVADVIDFDDLNFRIFQHVNRKIAKIIGENSFYDYLKIESEYYQDIQKGVNYEQLEKKRSDVNEKFIECFNRFSSEKKIALFFDTTDHFDKEPRLWDNLRENFVKLVGVTQLKNNSLIFI
;
A
#
# COMPACT_ATOMS: atom_id res chain seq x y z
N MET A 1 -26.33 18.85 -1.51
CA MET A 1 -25.20 18.03 -1.02
C MET A 1 -25.16 18.22 0.49
N PRO A 2 -25.17 17.17 1.32
CA PRO A 2 -25.05 17.37 2.76
C PRO A 2 -23.71 18.05 3.05
N GLU A 3 -23.72 19.09 3.89
CA GLU A 3 -22.50 19.75 4.35
C GLU A 3 -21.59 18.70 5.00
N GLN A 4 -20.38 18.52 4.46
CA GLN A 4 -19.39 17.70 5.13
C GLN A 4 -19.08 18.34 6.47
N VAL A 5 -19.32 17.60 7.56
CA VAL A 5 -18.92 18.02 8.91
C VAL A 5 -17.47 18.50 8.85
N PRO A 6 -17.15 19.69 9.38
CA PRO A 6 -15.78 20.21 9.35
C PRO A 6 -14.82 19.29 10.09
N PHE A 7 -13.60 19.13 9.55
CA PHE A 7 -12.54 18.34 10.20
C PHE A 7 -11.98 19.14 11.37
N ILE A 8 -12.51 18.88 12.57
CA ILE A 8 -12.15 19.60 13.79
C ILE A 8 -11.14 18.77 14.59
N GLY A 9 -10.09 19.43 15.09
CA GLY A 9 -9.03 18.81 15.86
C GLY A 9 -7.96 18.13 14.98
N LYS A 10 -7.07 17.36 15.60
CA LYS A 10 -6.00 16.58 14.93
C LYS A 10 -4.93 17.40 14.19
N GLN A 11 -4.84 18.70 14.44
CA GLN A 11 -3.84 19.56 13.79
C GLN A 11 -2.40 19.15 14.15
N LYS A 12 -2.17 18.66 15.39
CA LYS A 12 -0.86 18.16 15.81
C LYS A 12 -0.45 16.95 14.97
N GLU A 13 -1.36 16.00 14.81
CA GLU A 13 -1.15 14.80 13.99
C GLU A 13 -0.95 15.16 12.51
N LEU A 14 -1.74 16.06 11.95
CA LEU A 14 -1.56 16.53 10.58
C LEU A 14 -0.20 17.20 10.36
N ASN A 15 0.22 18.08 11.28
CA ASN A 15 1.51 18.75 11.20
C ASN A 15 2.67 17.76 11.29
N LEU A 16 2.58 16.76 12.18
CA LEU A 16 3.58 15.72 12.31
C LEU A 16 3.69 14.88 11.02
N ILE A 17 2.56 14.49 10.44
CA ILE A 17 2.55 13.72 9.18
C ILE A 17 3.16 14.54 8.04
N ASP A 18 2.79 15.81 7.90
CA ASP A 18 3.34 16.70 6.89
C ASP A 18 4.85 16.92 7.08
N GLU A 19 5.30 17.12 8.32
CA GLU A 19 6.71 17.22 8.66
C GLU A 19 7.49 15.97 8.25
N LEU A 20 6.96 14.78 8.57
CA LEU A 20 7.58 13.50 8.24
C LEU A 20 7.69 13.29 6.72
N ILE A 21 6.65 13.65 5.97
CA ILE A 21 6.63 13.55 4.50
C ILE A 21 7.65 14.51 3.88
N ASN A 22 7.73 15.75 4.37
CA ASN A 22 8.56 16.79 3.77
C ASN A 22 10.04 16.72 4.16
N LYS A 23 10.37 16.28 5.38
CA LYS A 23 11.77 16.20 5.85
C LYS A 23 12.53 15.00 5.30
N SER A 24 11.83 13.97 4.86
CA SER A 24 12.46 12.70 4.54
C SER A 24 12.84 12.64 3.05
N GLU A 25 14.10 12.27 2.77
CA GLU A 25 14.55 12.00 1.40
C GLU A 25 13.74 10.88 0.75
N ARG A 26 13.31 9.91 1.56
CA ARG A 26 12.40 8.82 1.21
C ARG A 26 11.12 8.95 2.01
N LEU A 27 9.98 8.53 1.47
CA LEU A 27 8.73 8.61 2.22
C LEU A 27 8.80 7.65 3.43
N PRO A 28 8.58 8.17 4.65
CA PRO A 28 8.67 7.35 5.84
C PRO A 28 7.46 6.44 5.93
N LEU A 29 7.45 5.63 6.97
CA LEU A 29 6.37 4.73 7.26
C LEU A 29 5.51 5.40 8.36
N ILE A 30 4.24 5.77 8.10
CA ILE A 30 3.33 6.38 9.12
C ILE A 30 2.10 5.51 9.51
N PHE A 31 1.98 5.17 10.81
CA PHE A 31 0.88 4.36 11.35
C PHE A 31 -0.04 5.24 12.18
N ILE A 32 -1.32 5.14 11.89
CA ILE A 32 -2.36 5.88 12.61
C ILE A 32 -3.10 4.86 13.48
N GLY A 33 -2.68 4.74 14.73
CA GLY A 33 -3.29 3.88 15.73
C GLY A 33 -4.29 4.62 16.62
N GLY A 34 -5.20 3.88 17.25
CA GLY A 34 -6.13 4.41 18.24
C GLY A 34 -7.43 3.60 18.30
N GLU A 35 -8.23 3.90 19.32
CA GLU A 35 -9.52 3.23 19.55
C GLU A 35 -10.51 3.39 18.37
N GLY A 36 -11.52 2.53 18.32
CA GLY A 36 -12.61 2.64 17.36
C GLY A 36 -13.32 3.99 17.50
N GLY A 37 -13.73 4.59 16.38
CA GLY A 37 -14.47 5.86 16.38
C GLY A 37 -13.65 7.13 16.60
N ILE A 38 -12.33 7.05 16.85
CA ILE A 38 -11.47 8.23 17.06
C ILE A 38 -11.17 9.03 15.77
N GLY A 39 -11.67 8.57 14.62
CA GLY A 39 -11.55 9.25 13.33
C GLY A 39 -10.29 8.94 12.53
N LYS A 40 -9.68 7.75 12.69
CA LYS A 40 -8.46 7.32 11.96
C LYS A 40 -8.62 7.40 10.44
N SER A 41 -9.65 6.74 9.89
CA SER A 41 -9.98 6.76 8.46
C SER A 41 -10.25 8.18 7.95
N ARG A 42 -10.83 9.04 8.80
CA ARG A 42 -11.07 10.46 8.46
C ARG A 42 -9.77 11.25 8.40
N LEU A 43 -8.84 11.02 9.32
CA LEU A 43 -7.49 11.61 9.30
C LEU A 43 -6.71 11.12 8.07
N LEU A 44 -6.72 9.81 7.80
CA LEU A 44 -6.07 9.22 6.62
C LEU A 44 -6.57 9.86 5.31
N ARG A 45 -7.90 9.97 5.14
CA ARG A 45 -8.52 10.62 3.97
C ARG A 45 -8.17 12.11 3.89
N LYS A 46 -8.07 12.81 5.03
CA LYS A 46 -7.66 14.22 5.06
C LYS A 46 -6.22 14.39 4.59
N VAL A 47 -5.29 13.55 5.07
CA VAL A 47 -3.89 13.53 4.60
C VAL A 47 -3.83 13.22 3.11
N HIS A 48 -4.50 12.16 2.66
CA HIS A 48 -4.56 11.79 1.25
C HIS A 48 -5.04 12.94 0.37
N ASN A 49 -6.11 13.64 0.76
CA ASN A 49 -6.61 14.78 0.00
C ASN A 49 -5.64 15.97 -0.01
N ASN A 50 -4.93 16.21 1.09
CA ASN A 50 -3.91 17.25 1.16
C ASN A 50 -2.68 16.91 0.29
N LEU A 51 -2.31 15.64 0.17
CA LEU A 51 -1.19 15.23 -0.70
C LEU A 51 -1.60 15.20 -2.18
N LYS A 52 -2.85 14.88 -2.52
CA LYS A 52 -3.33 14.87 -3.91
C LYS A 52 -3.18 16.23 -4.61
N THR A 53 -3.12 17.33 -3.85
CA THR A 53 -2.88 18.67 -4.39
C THR A 53 -1.38 18.99 -4.57
N GLN A 54 -0.48 18.13 -4.10
CA GLN A 54 0.96 18.28 -4.26
C GLN A 54 1.42 17.59 -5.55
N HIS A 55 2.05 18.33 -6.46
CA HIS A 55 2.49 17.79 -7.77
C HIS A 55 3.79 16.96 -7.72
N THR A 56 4.49 16.96 -6.59
CA THR A 56 5.78 16.29 -6.39
C THR A 56 5.67 14.81 -6.05
N LEU A 57 4.45 14.34 -5.75
CA LEU A 57 4.16 13.00 -5.29
C LEU A 57 3.12 12.34 -6.21
N LEU A 58 3.32 11.06 -6.51
CA LEU A 58 2.21 10.25 -6.98
C LEU A 58 1.41 9.78 -5.76
N VAL A 59 0.14 10.15 -5.68
CA VAL A 59 -0.73 9.78 -4.55
C VAL A 59 -1.70 8.72 -5.01
N ALA A 60 -1.55 7.51 -4.46
CA ALA A 60 -2.44 6.40 -4.73
C ALA A 60 -3.79 6.58 -4.04
N ASP A 61 -4.85 6.02 -4.64
CA ASP A 61 -6.12 5.88 -3.96
C ASP A 61 -5.98 5.03 -2.70
N VAL A 62 -6.82 5.32 -1.70
CA VAL A 62 -6.90 4.56 -0.46
C VAL A 62 -7.34 3.12 -0.77
N ILE A 63 -6.57 2.15 -0.28
CA ILE A 63 -6.87 0.72 -0.29
C ILE A 63 -7.47 0.37 1.07
N ASP A 64 -8.73 -0.07 1.06
CA ASP A 64 -9.51 -0.35 2.27
C ASP A 64 -9.58 -1.86 2.51
N PHE A 65 -8.94 -2.37 3.56
CA PHE A 65 -8.85 -3.81 3.83
C PHE A 65 -10.14 -4.42 4.41
N ASP A 66 -11.17 -3.61 4.69
CA ASP A 66 -12.53 -4.07 4.90
C ASP A 66 -13.09 -4.73 3.62
N ASP A 67 -12.64 -4.30 2.43
CA ASP A 67 -12.98 -4.96 1.17
C ASP A 67 -12.22 -6.28 1.02
N LEU A 68 -13.00 -7.37 0.96
CA LEU A 68 -12.49 -8.74 0.81
C LEU A 68 -11.59 -8.92 -0.42
N ASN A 69 -11.75 -8.10 -1.47
CA ASN A 69 -10.89 -8.15 -2.64
C ASN A 69 -9.44 -7.83 -2.30
N PHE A 70 -9.19 -6.91 -1.37
CA PHE A 70 -7.84 -6.50 -1.00
C PHE A 70 -7.21 -7.41 0.05
N ARG A 71 -7.91 -8.46 0.49
CA ARG A 71 -7.31 -9.56 1.28
C ARG A 71 -6.44 -10.49 0.42
N ILE A 72 -6.52 -10.39 -0.90
CA ILE A 72 -5.63 -11.10 -1.81
C ILE A 72 -4.53 -10.13 -2.23
N PHE A 73 -3.27 -10.42 -1.87
CA PHE A 73 -2.14 -9.52 -2.09
C PHE A 73 -1.94 -9.16 -3.57
N GLN A 74 -2.20 -10.11 -4.48
CA GLN A 74 -2.12 -9.85 -5.92
C GLN A 74 -3.12 -8.76 -6.36
N HIS A 75 -4.28 -8.64 -5.72
CA HIS A 75 -5.22 -7.57 -6.03
C HIS A 75 -4.73 -6.20 -5.55
N VAL A 76 -4.01 -6.15 -4.42
CA VAL A 76 -3.31 -4.95 -3.95
C VAL A 76 -2.24 -4.54 -4.96
N ASN A 77 -1.39 -5.48 -5.40
CA ASN A 77 -0.36 -5.24 -6.39
C ASN A 77 -0.94 -4.73 -7.72
N ARG A 78 -2.01 -5.37 -8.20
CA ARG A 78 -2.73 -4.97 -9.42
C ARG A 78 -3.31 -3.56 -9.30
N LYS A 79 -3.88 -3.20 -8.15
CA LYS A 79 -4.42 -1.86 -7.88
C LYS A 79 -3.30 -0.81 -7.90
N ILE A 80 -2.17 -1.10 -7.26
CA ILE A 80 -0.99 -0.23 -7.28
C ILE A 80 -0.44 -0.06 -8.70
N ALA A 81 -0.29 -1.16 -9.47
CA ALA A 81 0.18 -1.11 -10.85
C ALA A 81 -0.73 -0.26 -11.75
N LYS A 82 -2.05 -0.35 -11.58
CA LYS A 82 -3.02 0.49 -12.31
C LYS A 82 -2.91 1.97 -11.95
N ILE A 83 -2.68 2.29 -10.68
CA ILE A 83 -2.54 3.66 -10.19
C ILE A 83 -1.27 4.31 -10.73
N ILE A 84 -0.15 3.58 -10.68
CA ILE A 84 1.14 4.08 -11.16
C ILE A 84 1.15 4.17 -12.68
N GLY A 85 0.60 3.16 -13.34
CA GLY A 85 0.55 3.04 -14.79
C GLY A 85 1.03 1.66 -15.24
N GLU A 86 0.20 0.99 -16.04
CA GLU A 86 0.45 -0.40 -16.45
C GLU A 86 1.77 -0.55 -17.25
N ASN A 87 2.21 0.48 -17.96
CA ASN A 87 3.48 0.47 -18.70
C ASN A 87 4.69 0.27 -17.79
N SER A 88 4.74 0.93 -16.63
CA SER A 88 5.84 0.77 -15.66
C SER A 88 5.89 -0.62 -15.02
N PHE A 89 4.76 -1.32 -15.10
CA PHE A 89 4.50 -2.63 -14.49
C PHE A 89 4.30 -3.74 -15.53
N TYR A 90 4.63 -3.51 -16.80
CA TYR A 90 4.38 -4.45 -17.89
C TYR A 90 4.92 -5.86 -17.59
N ASP A 91 6.16 -5.96 -17.11
CA ASP A 91 6.79 -7.24 -16.80
C ASP A 91 6.06 -8.01 -15.70
N TYR A 92 5.59 -7.30 -14.67
CA TYR A 92 4.74 -7.86 -13.61
C TYR A 92 3.38 -8.31 -14.15
N LEU A 93 2.70 -7.47 -14.92
CA LEU A 93 1.37 -7.77 -15.45
C LEU A 93 1.39 -8.96 -16.41
N LYS A 94 2.49 -9.14 -17.14
CA LYS A 94 2.71 -10.30 -18.00
C LYS A 94 2.80 -11.59 -17.18
N ILE A 95 3.71 -11.67 -16.21
CA ILE A 95 3.89 -12.90 -15.40
C ILE A 95 2.65 -13.19 -14.54
N GLU A 96 1.96 -12.17 -14.06
CA GLU A 96 0.69 -12.33 -13.34
C GLU A 96 -0.40 -12.94 -14.24
N SER A 97 -0.51 -12.48 -15.49
CA SER A 97 -1.45 -13.06 -16.45
C SER A 97 -1.15 -14.54 -16.72
N GLU A 98 0.13 -14.88 -16.89
CA GLU A 98 0.58 -16.26 -17.06
C GLU A 98 0.29 -17.11 -15.81
N TYR A 99 0.38 -16.54 -14.60
CA TYR A 99 0.02 -17.21 -13.36
C TYR A 99 -1.47 -17.55 -13.29
N TYR A 100 -2.36 -16.63 -13.64
CA TYR A 100 -3.80 -16.89 -13.68
C TYR A 100 -4.19 -17.94 -14.75
N GLN A 101 -3.50 -17.95 -15.89
CA GLN A 101 -3.69 -18.99 -16.90
C GLN A 101 -3.31 -20.39 -16.36
N ASP A 102 -2.23 -20.48 -15.57
CA ASP A 102 -1.79 -21.76 -14.99
C ASP A 102 -2.77 -22.27 -13.93
N ILE A 103 -3.37 -21.38 -13.12
CA ILE A 103 -4.47 -21.74 -12.22
C ILE A 103 -5.62 -22.37 -13.03
N GLN A 104 -6.03 -21.73 -14.13
CA GLN A 104 -7.14 -22.22 -14.96
C GLN A 104 -6.84 -23.58 -15.61
N LYS A 105 -5.56 -23.87 -15.90
CA LYS A 105 -5.10 -25.15 -16.44
C LYS A 105 -4.96 -26.24 -15.38
N GLY A 106 -5.16 -25.93 -14.10
CA GLY A 106 -5.01 -26.89 -13.01
C GLY A 106 -3.55 -27.31 -12.78
N VAL A 107 -2.60 -26.40 -13.03
CA VAL A 107 -1.19 -26.61 -12.66
C VAL A 107 -1.09 -26.95 -11.17
N ASN A 108 -0.14 -27.81 -10.80
CA ASN A 108 -0.06 -28.28 -9.43
C ASN A 108 0.34 -27.16 -8.45
N TYR A 109 0.01 -27.38 -7.18
CA TYR A 109 0.19 -26.39 -6.12
C TYR A 109 1.65 -25.91 -5.95
N GLU A 110 2.63 -26.81 -6.01
CA GLU A 110 4.05 -26.47 -5.82
C GLU A 110 4.56 -25.53 -6.91
N GLN A 111 4.18 -25.80 -8.17
CA GLN A 111 4.50 -24.94 -9.31
C GLN A 111 3.79 -23.58 -9.21
N LEU A 112 2.53 -23.57 -8.77
CA LEU A 112 1.78 -22.33 -8.56
C LEU A 112 2.38 -21.48 -7.44
N GLU A 113 2.80 -22.06 -6.32
CA GLU A 113 3.43 -21.31 -5.23
C GLU A 113 4.78 -20.73 -5.64
N LYS A 114 5.59 -21.46 -6.40
CA LYS A 114 6.83 -20.92 -6.97
C LYS A 114 6.53 -19.74 -7.89
N LYS A 115 5.60 -19.92 -8.85
CA LYS A 115 5.22 -18.87 -9.79
C LYS A 115 4.62 -17.65 -9.08
N ARG A 116 3.88 -17.86 -7.99
CA ARG A 116 3.37 -16.79 -7.13
C ARG A 116 4.52 -15.98 -6.50
N SER A 117 5.59 -16.64 -6.05
CA SER A 117 6.79 -15.94 -5.58
C SER A 117 7.41 -15.10 -6.70
N ASP A 118 7.56 -15.66 -7.90
CA ASP A 118 8.10 -14.94 -9.06
C ASP A 118 7.26 -13.71 -9.43
N VAL A 119 5.93 -13.82 -9.35
CA VAL A 119 5.00 -12.68 -9.56
C VAL A 119 5.24 -11.57 -8.53
N ASN A 120 5.41 -11.92 -7.25
CA ASN A 120 5.67 -10.95 -6.18
C ASN A 120 7.02 -10.26 -6.36
N GLU A 121 8.07 -11.02 -6.71
CA GLU A 121 9.40 -10.48 -6.99
C GLU A 121 9.37 -9.50 -8.16
N LYS A 122 8.64 -9.85 -9.24
CA LYS A 122 8.52 -8.96 -10.39
C LYS A 122 7.78 -7.66 -10.07
N PHE A 123 6.76 -7.73 -9.20
CA PHE A 123 6.08 -6.53 -8.70
C PHE A 123 7.05 -5.64 -7.93
N ILE A 124 7.83 -6.20 -7.01
CA ILE A 124 8.82 -5.47 -6.20
C ILE A 124 9.85 -4.78 -7.11
N GLU A 125 10.37 -5.48 -8.11
CA GLU A 125 11.31 -4.89 -9.08
C GLU A 125 10.70 -3.70 -9.84
N CYS A 126 9.48 -3.86 -10.37
CA CYS A 126 8.79 -2.79 -11.08
C CYS A 126 8.53 -1.58 -10.17
N PHE A 127 8.06 -1.83 -8.95
CA PHE A 127 7.80 -0.78 -7.96
C PHE A 127 9.08 -0.03 -7.59
N ASN A 128 10.16 -0.76 -7.27
CA ASN A 128 11.44 -0.16 -6.87
C ASN A 128 12.09 0.64 -7.99
N ARG A 129 11.99 0.16 -9.24
CA ARG A 129 12.42 0.90 -10.42
C ARG A 129 11.66 2.22 -10.52
N PHE A 130 10.34 2.19 -10.44
CA PHE A 130 9.53 3.40 -10.51
C PHE A 130 9.78 4.36 -9.32
N SER A 131 9.87 3.82 -8.10
CA SER A 131 10.05 4.63 -6.88
C SER A 131 11.42 5.31 -6.80
N SER A 132 12.40 4.85 -7.59
CA SER A 132 13.69 5.51 -7.75
C SER A 132 13.60 6.83 -8.53
N GLU A 133 12.58 6.98 -9.38
CA GLU A 133 12.37 8.17 -10.21
C GLU A 133 11.33 9.11 -9.62
N LYS A 134 10.28 8.57 -8.99
CA LYS A 134 9.16 9.35 -8.45
C LYS A 134 8.70 8.81 -7.10
N LYS A 135 8.55 9.72 -6.14
CA LYS A 135 7.99 9.40 -4.82
C LYS A 135 6.50 9.02 -4.95
N ILE A 136 6.10 7.94 -4.29
CA ILE A 136 4.72 7.44 -4.26
C ILE A 136 4.22 7.39 -2.82
N ALA A 137 3.02 7.91 -2.57
CA ALA A 137 2.32 7.73 -1.31
C ALA A 137 1.14 6.74 -1.48
N LEU A 138 1.22 5.61 -0.80
CA LEU A 138 0.20 4.58 -0.65
C LEU A 138 -0.57 4.78 0.66
N PHE A 139 -1.85 4.47 0.62
CA PHE A 139 -2.76 4.66 1.75
C PHE A 139 -3.52 3.37 1.99
N PHE A 140 -3.43 2.86 3.22
CA PHE A 140 -4.09 1.64 3.66
C PHE A 140 -5.02 1.97 4.81
N ASP A 141 -6.32 1.77 4.62
CA ASP A 141 -7.34 1.90 5.67
C ASP A 141 -7.61 0.53 6.30
N THR A 142 -8.22 0.52 7.49
CA THR A 142 -8.76 -0.67 8.16
C THR A 142 -7.82 -1.88 8.28
N THR A 143 -6.53 -1.58 8.52
CA THR A 143 -5.49 -2.59 8.74
C THR A 143 -5.69 -3.42 10.02
N ASP A 144 -6.61 -3.02 10.90
CA ASP A 144 -6.97 -3.75 12.13
C ASP A 144 -7.46 -5.19 11.83
N HIS A 145 -7.89 -5.47 10.59
CA HIS A 145 -8.22 -6.83 10.14
C HIS A 145 -7.03 -7.79 10.16
N PHE A 146 -5.81 -7.28 10.05
CA PHE A 146 -4.59 -8.08 10.04
C PHE A 146 -4.32 -8.76 11.38
N ASP A 147 -4.77 -8.19 12.50
CA ASP A 147 -4.68 -8.83 13.81
C ASP A 147 -5.52 -10.11 13.89
N LYS A 148 -6.56 -10.21 13.06
CA LYS A 148 -7.43 -11.40 12.97
C LYS A 148 -6.96 -12.42 11.94
N GLU A 149 -6.12 -12.01 10.99
CA GLU A 149 -5.59 -12.85 9.90
C GLU A 149 -4.06 -12.69 9.77
N PRO A 150 -3.25 -13.19 10.72
CA PRO A 150 -1.82 -12.89 10.81
C PRO A 150 -1.00 -13.25 9.55
N ARG A 151 -1.38 -14.33 8.86
CA ARG A 151 -0.70 -14.79 7.64
C ARG A 151 -0.75 -13.76 6.51
N LEU A 152 -1.83 -12.98 6.46
CA LEU A 152 -2.03 -11.96 5.45
C LEU A 152 -1.11 -10.76 5.72
N TRP A 153 -0.95 -10.42 7.00
CA TRP A 153 0.01 -9.42 7.46
C TRP A 153 1.45 -9.82 7.23
N ASP A 154 1.80 -11.08 7.51
CA ASP A 154 3.16 -11.58 7.30
C ASP A 154 3.56 -11.47 5.82
N ASN A 155 2.64 -11.82 4.92
CA ASN A 155 2.86 -11.70 3.48
C ASN A 155 3.00 -10.23 3.02
N LEU A 156 2.12 -9.34 3.49
CA LEU A 156 2.22 -7.90 3.22
C LEU A 156 3.55 -7.36 3.75
N ARG A 157 3.84 -7.60 5.02
CA ARG A 157 5.08 -7.21 5.71
C ARG A 157 6.30 -7.64 4.93
N GLU A 158 6.41 -8.92 4.62
CA GLU A 158 7.58 -9.49 3.93
C GLU A 158 7.81 -8.87 2.56
N ASN A 159 6.75 -8.51 1.84
CA ASN A 159 6.87 -7.90 0.51
C ASN A 159 7.11 -6.40 0.58
N PHE A 160 6.44 -5.68 1.48
CA PHE A 160 6.62 -4.23 1.60
C PHE A 160 7.98 -3.85 2.19
N VAL A 161 8.56 -4.63 3.09
CA VAL A 161 9.93 -4.35 3.58
C VAL A 161 10.98 -4.45 2.47
N LYS A 162 10.67 -5.13 1.36
CA LYS A 162 11.52 -5.23 0.17
C LYS A 162 11.34 -4.04 -0.78
N LEU A 163 10.36 -3.16 -0.54
CA LEU A 163 10.18 -1.96 -1.34
C LEU A 163 11.19 -0.88 -0.93
N VAL A 164 12.02 -0.45 -1.89
CA VAL A 164 12.99 0.63 -1.72
C VAL A 164 12.23 1.92 -1.44
N GLY A 165 12.52 2.54 -0.29
CA GLY A 165 11.80 3.72 0.21
C GLY A 165 11.26 3.52 1.62
N VAL A 166 10.97 2.28 2.02
CA VAL A 166 10.43 1.95 3.34
C VAL A 166 11.53 1.97 4.40
N THR A 167 11.48 2.94 5.31
CA THR A 167 12.35 2.93 6.51
C THR A 167 11.64 2.21 7.65
N GLN A 168 12.10 1.00 7.97
CA GLN A 168 11.59 0.23 9.11
C GLN A 168 12.26 0.73 10.41
N LEU A 169 11.51 1.45 11.25
CA LEU A 169 11.96 1.76 12.61
C LEU A 169 11.79 0.49 13.47
N LYS A 170 12.88 -0.02 14.04
CA LYS A 170 12.88 -1.20 14.92
C LYS A 170 12.11 -0.92 16.21
N ASN A 171 10.89 -1.46 16.31
CA ASN A 171 10.26 -2.12 17.45
C ASN A 171 8.79 -2.39 17.10
N ASN A 172 8.29 -3.57 17.46
CA ASN A 172 6.95 -4.12 17.15
C ASN A 172 5.86 -3.09 16.82
N SER A 173 5.72 -2.76 15.53
CA SER A 173 4.53 -2.29 14.80
C SER A 173 5.01 -1.81 13.43
N LEU A 174 4.60 -2.48 12.35
CA LEU A 174 4.94 -2.02 11.00
C LEU A 174 3.93 -1.04 10.49
N ILE A 175 4.39 -0.30 9.51
CA ILE A 175 3.73 0.85 9.00
C ILE A 175 3.78 0.74 7.45
N PHE A 176 2.98 1.46 6.64
CA PHE A 176 3.18 1.60 5.17
C PHE A 176 2.83 3.03 4.68
N ILE A 177 3.69 3.64 3.83
CA ILE A 177 3.41 4.71 2.85
C ILE A 177 3.92 4.21 1.50
#